data_AF-A0A9W8QJD3-F1
#
_entry.id   AF-A0A9W8QJD3-F1
#
_cell.length_a   1.000
_cell.length_b   1.000
_cell.length_c   1.000
_cell.angle_alpha   90.00
_cell.angle_beta   90.00
_cell.angle_gamma   90.00
#
_symmetry.space_group_name_H-M   'P 1'
#
loop_
_entity.id
_entity.type
_entity.pdbx_description
1 polymer ?
#
loop_
_entity_poly.entity_id
_entity_poly.type
_entity_poly.pdbx_seq_one_letter_code
_entity_poly.pdbx_strand_id
1 'polypeptide(L)'
;MLVFLLSIVIAASYAAVVGLSAGTGVIASKHSDTNSKSFSSLDNGCSDKDEKTTGKTEQTAFFNQPTFTMYCNKDGLGLLFSLFASDFNNCMWACASWNYYNSTKGTCVGVSYIPLWSDMVAAMEGTASGDCYLKNRPQTYQNITNPQIGTKCHVAFLE
;
A
#
# COMPACT_ATOMS: atom_id res chain seq x y z
N MET A 1 49.55 -29.09 -12.60
CA MET A 1 49.57 -27.61 -12.67
C MET A 1 48.20 -27.03 -13.06
N LEU A 2 47.53 -27.57 -14.09
CA LEU A 2 46.20 -27.11 -14.55
C LEU A 2 45.10 -27.17 -13.47
N VAL A 3 45.08 -28.23 -12.64
CA VAL A 3 44.06 -28.43 -11.60
C VAL A 3 44.16 -27.39 -10.48
N PHE A 4 45.38 -27.01 -10.10
CA PHE A 4 45.63 -25.98 -9.08
C PHE A 4 45.19 -24.59 -9.55
N LEU A 5 45.41 -24.27 -10.82
CA LEU A 5 44.94 -23.01 -11.42
C LEU A 5 43.40 -22.94 -11.44
N LEU A 6 42.72 -24.05 -11.75
CA LEU A 6 41.26 -24.08 -11.80
C LEU A 6 40.62 -23.87 -10.41
N SER A 7 41.21 -24.43 -9.35
CA SER A 7 40.73 -24.25 -7.98
C SER A 7 40.85 -22.81 -7.48
N ILE A 8 41.90 -22.08 -7.87
CA ILE A 8 42.10 -20.66 -7.49
C ILE A 8 41.07 -19.77 -8.19
N VAL A 9 40.75 -20.05 -9.47
CA VAL A 9 39.75 -19.29 -10.23
C VAL A 9 38.35 -19.47 -9.64
N ILE A 10 37.98 -20.70 -9.24
CA ILE A 10 36.68 -20.98 -8.61
C ILE A 10 36.58 -20.27 -7.25
N ALA A 11 37.63 -20.33 -6.42
CA ALA A 11 37.64 -19.64 -5.13
C ALA A 11 37.50 -18.11 -5.26
N ALA A 12 38.14 -17.50 -6.26
CA ALA A 12 38.02 -16.07 -6.54
C ALA A 12 36.59 -15.67 -6.99
N SER A 13 35.92 -16.51 -7.77
CA SER A 13 34.55 -16.26 -8.21
C SER A 13 33.51 -16.32 -7.08
N TYR A 14 33.69 -17.19 -6.08
CA TYR A 14 32.78 -17.27 -4.93
C TYR A 14 32.86 -16.04 -4.00
N ALA A 15 34.06 -15.48 -3.80
CA ALA A 15 34.22 -14.27 -3.00
C ALA A 15 33.54 -13.04 -3.63
N ALA A 16 33.51 -12.97 -4.97
CA ALA A 16 32.84 -11.89 -5.70
C ALA A 16 31.31 -11.94 -5.57
N VAL A 17 30.70 -13.13 -5.48
CA VAL A 17 29.24 -13.28 -5.34
C VAL A 17 28.77 -12.96 -3.91
N VAL A 18 29.56 -13.32 -2.89
CA VAL A 18 29.23 -13.03 -1.48
C VAL A 18 29.49 -11.55 -1.12
N GLY A 19 30.45 -10.90 -1.79
CA GLY A 19 30.68 -9.45 -1.64
C GLY A 19 29.58 -8.58 -2.27
N LEU A 20 28.86 -9.10 -3.28
CA LEU A 20 27.83 -8.34 -3.98
C LEU A 20 26.55 -8.14 -3.15
N SER A 21 26.26 -9.03 -2.18
CA SER A 21 25.12 -8.85 -1.26
C SER A 21 25.39 -7.84 -0.13
N ALA A 22 26.66 -7.46 0.10
CA ALA A 22 27.00 -6.34 0.98
C ALA A 22 27.00 -4.98 0.24
N GLY A 23 27.02 -5.00 -1.10
CA GLY A 23 26.91 -3.83 -1.97
C GLY A 23 25.48 -3.43 -2.35
N THR A 24 24.47 -4.22 -1.99
CA THR A 24 23.05 -3.89 -2.18
C THR A 24 22.51 -2.79 -1.24
N GLY A 25 23.40 -2.05 -0.56
CA GLY A 25 23.10 -0.75 0.04
C GLY A 25 22.66 0.33 -0.95
N VAL A 26 22.49 0.00 -2.23
CA VAL A 26 21.92 0.87 -3.28
C VAL A 26 20.42 0.70 -3.50
N ILE A 27 19.73 -0.18 -2.74
CA ILE A 27 18.25 -0.19 -2.72
C ILE A 27 17.68 0.79 -1.66
N ALA A 28 18.52 1.42 -0.84
CA ALA A 28 18.07 2.33 0.23
C ALA A 28 18.22 3.84 -0.08
N SER A 29 18.70 4.25 -1.26
CA SER A 29 18.92 5.68 -1.57
C SER A 29 18.35 6.15 -2.91
N LYS A 30 17.51 5.33 -3.56
CA LYS A 30 16.66 5.77 -4.70
C LYS A 30 15.17 5.83 -4.32
N HIS A 31 14.91 6.26 -3.09
CA HIS A 31 13.73 6.97 -2.60
C HIS A 31 14.38 8.11 -1.80
N SER A 32 14.33 9.39 -2.16
CA SER A 32 13.19 10.21 -2.56
C SER A 32 13.71 11.59 -2.99
N ASP A 33 14.09 11.76 -4.26
CA ASP A 33 14.14 13.10 -4.88
C ASP A 33 12.82 13.46 -5.56
N THR A 34 11.75 12.77 -5.18
CA THR A 34 10.39 13.27 -5.31
C THR A 34 10.06 13.85 -3.95
N ASN A 35 9.87 15.17 -3.87
CA ASN A 35 9.29 15.89 -2.74
C ASN A 35 8.60 14.92 -1.78
N SER A 36 9.05 14.82 -0.53
CA SER A 36 8.35 14.08 0.53
C SER A 36 6.85 14.33 0.35
N LYS A 37 6.14 13.36 -0.21
CA LYS A 37 4.71 13.52 -0.47
C LYS A 37 4.11 13.83 0.89
N SER A 38 3.55 15.01 1.07
CA SER A 38 2.85 15.30 2.32
C SER A 38 1.79 14.22 2.49
N PHE A 39 1.53 13.75 3.71
CA PHE A 39 0.48 12.74 3.92
C PHE A 39 -0.85 13.15 3.27
N SER A 40 -1.14 14.45 3.24
CA SER A 40 -2.23 15.07 2.48
C SER A 40 -2.28 14.67 0.99
N SER A 41 -1.13 14.65 0.31
CA SER A 41 -1.05 14.19 -1.10
C SER A 41 -1.19 12.67 -1.27
N LEU A 42 -0.99 11.89 -0.21
CA LEU A 42 -1.19 10.43 -0.21
C LEU A 42 -2.63 10.05 0.14
N ASP A 43 -3.32 10.87 0.95
CA ASP A 43 -4.62 10.55 1.55
C ASP A 43 -5.75 11.49 1.10
N ASN A 44 -5.55 12.15 -0.04
CA ASN A 44 -6.50 13.08 -0.65
C ASN A 44 -6.91 14.24 0.28
N GLY A 45 -6.03 14.70 1.16
CA GLY A 45 -6.28 15.79 2.11
C GLY A 45 -6.92 15.36 3.42
N CYS A 46 -7.06 14.05 3.69
CA CYS A 46 -7.48 13.55 4.99
C CYS A 46 -6.52 13.94 6.13
N SER A 47 -5.27 14.25 5.82
CA SER A 47 -4.29 14.75 6.78
C SER A 47 -4.24 16.28 6.92
N ASP A 48 -5.05 17.02 6.16
CA ASP A 48 -5.12 18.48 6.27
C ASP A 48 -5.77 18.92 7.59
N LYS A 49 -5.37 20.10 8.09
CA LYS A 49 -5.98 20.69 9.30
C LYS A 49 -7.46 21.04 9.09
N ASP A 50 -7.80 21.45 7.87
CA ASP A 50 -9.15 21.84 7.45
C ASP A 50 -9.73 20.75 6.53
N GLU A 51 -9.66 19.50 7.00
CA GLU A 51 -10.11 18.29 6.31
C GLU A 51 -11.49 18.48 5.64
N LYS A 52 -11.59 18.19 4.34
CA LYS A 52 -12.81 18.34 3.51
C LYS A 52 -13.10 17.13 2.62
N THR A 53 -12.40 16.04 2.83
CA THR A 53 -12.41 14.80 2.06
C THR A 53 -13.47 13.83 2.55
N THR A 54 -13.81 13.84 3.83
CA THR A 54 -14.93 13.08 4.39
C THR A 54 -16.24 13.40 3.65
N GLY A 55 -16.88 12.37 3.11
CA GLY A 55 -18.10 12.46 2.31
C GLY A 55 -17.87 12.85 0.84
N LYS A 56 -16.64 13.12 0.41
CA LYS A 56 -16.34 13.30 -1.01
C LYS A 56 -16.29 11.95 -1.72
N THR A 57 -16.67 12.00 -3.00
CA THR A 57 -16.60 10.85 -3.87
C THR A 57 -15.40 10.93 -4.81
N GLU A 58 -14.87 9.76 -5.16
CA GLU A 58 -13.86 9.58 -6.20
C GLU A 58 -14.35 8.50 -7.17
N GLN A 59 -14.34 8.80 -8.46
CA GLN A 59 -14.65 7.83 -9.50
C GLN A 59 -13.35 7.26 -10.06
N THR A 60 -13.24 5.93 -10.09
CA THR A 60 -12.06 5.31 -10.71
C THR A 60 -12.04 5.51 -12.23
N ALA A 61 -10.86 5.70 -12.81
CA ALA A 61 -10.73 5.98 -14.24
C ALA A 61 -10.90 4.73 -15.15
N PHE A 62 -10.87 3.53 -14.55
CA PHE A 62 -10.87 2.24 -15.26
C PHE A 62 -11.81 1.23 -14.57
N PHE A 63 -11.92 0.01 -15.10
CA PHE A 63 -12.58 -1.13 -14.44
C PHE A 63 -14.04 -0.87 -14.00
N ASN A 64 -14.89 -0.53 -14.98
CA ASN A 64 -16.31 -0.17 -14.78
C ASN A 64 -16.55 1.13 -14.00
N GLN A 65 -15.49 1.89 -13.72
CA GLN A 65 -15.55 3.24 -13.16
C GLN A 65 -16.45 3.36 -11.91
N PRO A 66 -16.34 2.45 -10.91
CA PRO A 66 -17.07 2.61 -9.65
C PRO A 66 -16.72 3.93 -8.96
N THR A 67 -17.70 4.45 -8.23
CA THR A 67 -17.59 5.63 -7.38
C THR A 67 -17.46 5.18 -5.92
N PHE A 68 -16.45 5.70 -5.24
CA PHE A 68 -16.21 5.46 -3.82
C PHE A 68 -16.48 6.72 -3.02
N THR A 69 -17.13 6.62 -1.86
CA THR A 69 -17.23 7.71 -0.89
C THR A 69 -16.15 7.55 0.18
N MET A 70 -15.35 8.60 0.40
CA MET A 70 -14.21 8.62 1.31
C MET A 70 -14.61 9.11 2.70
N TYR A 71 -14.03 8.51 3.75
CA TYR A 71 -14.18 8.95 5.13
C TYR A 71 -12.83 8.90 5.85
N CYS A 72 -12.39 10.05 6.33
CA CYS A 72 -11.09 10.18 6.97
C CYS A 72 -11.11 9.67 8.41
N ASN A 73 -9.98 9.11 8.86
CA ASN A 73 -9.80 8.59 10.21
C ASN A 73 -10.88 7.58 10.61
N LYS A 74 -11.19 6.67 9.68
CA LYS A 74 -12.14 5.58 9.80
C LYS A 74 -11.53 4.31 9.20
N ASP A 75 -11.91 3.18 9.75
CA ASP A 75 -11.53 1.86 9.25
C ASP A 75 -12.78 1.07 8.86
N GLY A 76 -12.69 0.42 7.69
CA GLY A 76 -13.74 -0.42 7.15
C GLY A 76 -13.76 -1.83 7.73
N LEU A 77 -14.90 -2.49 7.57
CA LEU A 77 -15.16 -3.83 8.08
C LEU A 77 -14.64 -4.95 7.17
N GLY A 78 -14.17 -6.03 7.79
CA GLY A 78 -13.69 -7.22 7.08
C GLY A 78 -12.28 -7.06 6.50
N LEU A 79 -11.79 -8.13 5.92
CA LEU A 79 -10.50 -8.18 5.22
C LEU A 79 -10.63 -9.17 4.08
N LEU A 80 -10.35 -8.70 2.87
CA LEU A 80 -10.33 -9.49 1.65
C LEU A 80 -8.90 -9.77 1.23
N PHE A 81 -8.09 -8.71 1.18
CA PHE A 81 -6.70 -8.76 0.72
C PHE A 81 -5.94 -7.54 1.22
N SER A 82 -4.62 -7.65 1.39
CA SER A 82 -3.74 -6.52 1.69
C SER A 82 -2.68 -6.39 0.61
N LEU A 83 -2.37 -5.15 0.23
CA LEU A 83 -1.32 -4.81 -0.73
C LEU A 83 -0.71 -3.44 -0.39
N PHE A 84 0.35 -3.10 -1.10
CA PHE A 84 0.90 -1.74 -1.10
C PHE A 84 0.38 -0.95 -2.31
N ALA A 85 -0.16 0.23 -2.06
CA ALA A 85 -0.62 1.19 -3.06
C ALA A 85 0.21 2.48 -2.97
N SER A 86 0.24 3.27 -4.05
CA SER A 86 1.03 4.52 -4.05
C SER A 86 0.37 5.69 -3.31
N ASP A 87 -0.95 5.61 -3.13
CA ASP A 87 -1.84 6.62 -2.57
C ASP A 87 -3.24 6.03 -2.39
N PHE A 88 -4.13 6.81 -1.76
CA PHE A 88 -5.49 6.42 -1.44
C PHE A 88 -6.34 6.12 -2.69
N ASN A 89 -6.13 6.86 -3.79
CA ASN A 89 -6.81 6.61 -5.07
C ASN A 89 -6.41 5.26 -5.64
N ASN A 90 -5.11 4.97 -5.68
CA ASN A 90 -4.61 3.69 -6.18
C ASN A 90 -5.07 2.52 -5.30
N CYS A 91 -5.31 2.75 -4.01
CA CYS A 91 -5.95 1.76 -3.15
C CYS A 91 -7.40 1.47 -3.58
N MET A 92 -8.20 2.51 -3.83
CA MET A 92 -9.56 2.35 -4.39
C MET A 92 -9.55 1.67 -5.76
N TRP A 93 -8.57 2.00 -6.61
CA TRP A 93 -8.44 1.38 -7.93
C TRP A 93 -8.05 -0.10 -7.84
N ALA A 94 -7.27 -0.49 -6.82
CA ALA A 94 -7.00 -1.90 -6.56
C ALA A 94 -8.28 -2.67 -6.22
N CYS A 95 -9.23 -2.07 -5.50
CA CYS A 95 -10.54 -2.65 -5.25
C CYS A 95 -11.37 -2.82 -6.53
N ALA A 96 -11.40 -1.80 -7.39
CA ALA A 96 -12.07 -1.88 -8.69
C ALA A 96 -11.44 -2.95 -9.60
N SER A 97 -10.11 -2.99 -9.66
CA SER A 97 -9.35 -4.01 -10.40
C SER A 97 -9.60 -5.42 -9.86
N TRP A 98 -9.67 -5.57 -8.53
CA TRP A 98 -10.02 -6.85 -7.91
C TRP A 98 -11.37 -7.34 -8.44
N ASN A 99 -12.40 -6.50 -8.39
CA ASN A 99 -13.74 -6.88 -8.87
C ASN A 99 -13.79 -7.16 -10.38
N TYR A 100 -12.98 -6.46 -11.17
CA TYR A 100 -12.93 -6.68 -12.61
C TYR A 100 -12.32 -8.02 -12.98
N TYR A 101 -11.21 -8.40 -12.33
CA TYR A 101 -10.49 -9.63 -12.66
C TYR A 101 -10.88 -10.85 -11.82
N ASN A 102 -11.50 -10.66 -10.66
CA ASN A 102 -11.84 -11.73 -9.74
C ASN A 102 -13.35 -11.96 -9.63
N SER A 103 -13.80 -13.10 -10.18
CA SER A 103 -15.19 -13.55 -10.09
C SER A 103 -15.44 -14.63 -9.03
N THR A 104 -14.41 -15.07 -8.28
CA THR A 104 -14.51 -16.28 -7.44
C THR A 104 -14.11 -16.11 -5.97
N LYS A 105 -13.26 -15.14 -5.60
CA LYS A 105 -12.76 -14.99 -4.21
C LYS A 105 -13.42 -13.85 -3.43
N GLY A 106 -14.67 -13.55 -3.75
CA GLY A 106 -15.46 -12.50 -3.11
C GLY A 106 -15.25 -11.11 -3.72
N THR A 107 -16.19 -10.22 -3.39
CA THR A 107 -16.27 -8.86 -3.93
C THR A 107 -15.61 -7.87 -2.97
N CYS A 108 -14.76 -7.00 -3.52
CA CYS A 108 -14.27 -5.83 -2.81
C CYS A 108 -15.36 -4.75 -2.80
N VAL A 109 -15.80 -4.35 -1.62
CA VAL A 109 -16.85 -3.33 -1.42
C VAL A 109 -16.30 -2.03 -0.84
N GLY A 110 -15.01 -2.00 -0.52
CA GLY A 110 -14.32 -0.82 -0.02
C GLY A 110 -12.88 -1.11 0.32
N VAL A 111 -12.19 -0.11 0.85
CA VAL A 111 -10.78 -0.16 1.21
C VAL A 111 -10.53 0.57 2.50
N SER A 112 -9.50 0.17 3.24
CA SER A 112 -8.84 0.98 4.26
C SER A 112 -7.42 1.27 3.83
N TYR A 113 -7.02 2.54 3.92
CA TYR A 113 -5.71 3.02 3.53
C TYR A 113 -5.00 3.70 4.70
N ILE A 114 -3.72 3.37 4.90
CA ILE A 114 -2.91 3.81 6.04
C ILE A 114 -1.69 4.56 5.49
N PRO A 115 -1.74 5.89 5.39
CA PRO A 115 -0.74 6.66 4.67
C PRO A 115 0.67 6.58 5.28
N LEU A 116 0.74 6.34 6.59
CA LEU A 116 2.01 6.15 7.29
C LEU A 116 2.77 4.93 6.76
N TRP A 117 2.06 3.87 6.35
CA TRP A 117 2.67 2.61 5.90
C TRP A 117 3.07 2.63 4.42
N SER A 118 2.87 3.74 3.72
CA SER A 118 3.52 3.99 2.42
C SER A 118 5.00 4.36 2.59
N ASP A 119 5.42 4.77 3.79
CA ASP A 119 6.83 4.79 4.18
C ASP A 119 7.26 3.37 4.60
N MET A 120 8.19 2.79 3.85
CA MET A 120 8.60 1.40 4.04
C MET A 120 9.29 1.16 5.39
N VAL A 121 10.01 2.15 5.93
CA VAL A 121 10.66 2.03 7.23
C VAL A 121 9.60 1.98 8.32
N ALA A 122 8.64 2.91 8.29
CA ALA A 122 7.52 2.92 9.23
C ALA A 122 6.64 1.66 9.09
N ALA A 123 6.43 1.17 7.87
CA ALA A 123 5.70 -0.07 7.62
C ALA A 123 6.40 -1.28 8.24
N MET A 124 7.73 -1.38 8.11
CA MET A 124 8.52 -2.46 8.70
C MET A 124 8.52 -2.40 10.23
N GLU A 125 8.68 -1.21 10.81
CA GLU A 125 8.59 -0.99 12.27
C GLU A 125 7.20 -1.37 12.81
N GLY A 126 6.15 -1.04 12.07
CA GLY A 126 4.76 -1.40 12.38
C GLY A 126 4.38 -2.83 12.01
N THR A 127 5.28 -3.63 11.42
CA THR A 127 4.99 -4.97 10.88
C THR A 127 3.80 -5.02 9.92
N ALA A 128 3.62 -3.95 9.13
CA ALA A 128 2.50 -3.80 8.22
C ALA A 128 2.55 -4.83 7.09
N SER A 129 1.39 -5.42 6.79
CA SER A 129 1.20 -6.37 5.67
C SER A 129 0.79 -5.69 4.35
N GLY A 130 0.79 -4.36 4.34
CA GLY A 130 0.34 -3.49 3.26
C GLY A 130 -0.04 -2.13 3.84
N ASP A 131 -0.27 -1.14 2.98
CA ASP A 131 -0.89 0.14 3.37
C ASP A 131 -2.32 0.24 2.85
N CYS A 132 -2.74 -0.69 2.00
CA CYS A 132 -4.05 -0.76 1.38
C CYS A 132 -4.71 -2.11 1.67
N TYR A 133 -5.88 -2.06 2.29
CA TYR A 133 -6.62 -3.23 2.75
C TYR A 133 -7.99 -3.28 2.08
N LEU A 134 -8.17 -4.21 1.15
CA LEU A 134 -9.45 -4.46 0.49
C LEU A 134 -10.45 -5.06 1.49
N LYS A 135 -11.68 -4.58 1.45
CA LYS A 135 -12.76 -4.92 2.37
C LYS A 135 -13.87 -5.65 1.63
N ASN A 136 -14.45 -6.69 2.24
CA ASN A 136 -15.49 -7.54 1.63
C ASN A 136 -16.81 -7.56 2.41
N ARG A 137 -16.91 -6.84 3.53
CA ARG A 137 -18.16 -6.72 4.29
C ARG A 137 -18.86 -5.42 3.95
N PRO A 138 -20.21 -5.38 3.90
CA PRO A 138 -20.95 -4.16 3.64
C PRO A 138 -20.50 -3.01 4.57
N GLN A 139 -20.24 -1.84 3.98
CA GLN A 139 -19.79 -0.65 4.68
C GLN A 139 -20.95 0.35 4.73
N THR A 140 -21.13 1.02 5.86
CA THR A 140 -22.00 2.18 6.00
C THR A 140 -21.32 3.15 6.95
N TYR A 141 -21.69 4.43 6.88
CA TYR A 141 -21.15 5.42 7.81
C TYR A 141 -21.35 5.05 9.29
N GLN A 142 -22.42 4.33 9.62
CA GLN A 142 -22.74 3.90 10.98
C GLN A 142 -21.92 2.70 11.45
N ASN A 143 -21.38 1.89 10.53
CA ASN A 143 -20.73 0.62 10.87
C ASN A 143 -19.19 0.66 10.79
N ILE A 144 -18.63 1.68 10.13
CA ILE A 144 -17.19 1.96 10.13
C ILE A 144 -16.75 2.52 11.49
N THR A 145 -15.54 2.16 11.91
CA THR A 145 -15.06 2.46 13.26
C THR A 145 -13.88 3.42 13.25
N ASN A 146 -13.57 4.00 14.41
CA ASN A 146 -12.29 4.70 14.56
C ASN A 146 -11.14 3.68 14.52
N PRO A 147 -10.03 3.97 13.83
CA PRO A 147 -8.90 3.05 13.71
C PRO A 147 -8.31 2.70 15.09
N GLN A 148 -7.98 1.42 15.30
CA GLN A 148 -7.36 0.91 16.54
C GLN A 148 -5.93 0.41 16.29
N ILE A 149 -5.17 1.15 15.47
CA ILE A 149 -3.85 0.76 14.95
C ILE A 149 -2.73 1.74 15.35
N GLY A 150 -3.02 2.73 16.21
CA GLY A 150 -2.04 3.73 16.66
C GLY A 150 -1.64 4.78 15.61
N THR A 151 -2.22 4.73 14.41
CA THR A 151 -2.02 5.70 13.33
C THR A 151 -3.34 5.99 12.60
N LYS A 152 -3.33 6.97 11.69
CA LYS A 152 -4.49 7.30 10.86
C LYS A 152 -4.77 6.18 9.85
N CYS A 153 -6.06 5.94 9.62
CA CYS A 153 -6.56 5.08 8.56
C CYS A 153 -7.75 5.77 7.90
N HIS A 154 -7.89 5.64 6.59
CA HIS A 154 -8.96 6.26 5.82
C HIS A 154 -9.70 5.17 5.07
N VAL A 155 -11.02 5.18 5.15
CA VAL A 155 -11.86 4.20 4.46
C VAL A 155 -12.50 4.86 3.25
N ALA A 156 -12.62 4.11 2.16
CA ALA A 156 -13.48 4.48 1.05
C ALA A 156 -14.28 3.26 0.62
N PHE A 157 -15.56 3.42 0.33
CA PHE A 157 -16.41 2.30 -0.04
C PHE A 157 -17.43 2.64 -1.12
N LEU A 158 -17.88 1.60 -1.80
CA LEU A 158 -18.90 1.66 -2.84
C LEU A 158 -20.25 1.91 -2.16
N GLU A 159 -20.94 2.98 -2.57
CA GLU A 159 -22.36 3.18 -2.21
C GLU A 159 -23.28 2.25 -3.02
#